data_AF-A0A2T7U8H9-F1
#
_entry.id   AF-A0A2T7U8H9-F1
#
_cell.length_a   1.000
_cell.length_b   1.000
_cell.length_c   1.000
_cell.angle_alpha   90.00
_cell.angle_beta   90.00
_cell.angle_gamma   90.00
#
_symmetry.space_group_name_H-M   'P 1'
#
loop_
_entity.id
_entity.type
_entity.pdbx_description
1 polymer ?
#
loop_
_entity_poly.entity_id
_entity_poly.type
_entity_poly.pdbx_seq_one_letter_code
_entity_poly.pdbx_strand_id
1 'polypeptide(L)'
;MTMLIRSPEDIFRAEGKDVYFLHFHGWQEVDKAEQTRQEMQDWFAQNLPCTRTELIAPSEASGFVMGGPVGLRIDFSEQGLAAFCERWEEPATGKSLDPRFQCFLMPYANWFAKHGHFVPTLNKPEHVGPAVWIDTPLGLLTHVLSPQVAKQTPEHPAHYLDLWMHAVKLWPALQALDADALTYGRVLSSPEEPSGWWVMYSDVYSTSFDAVRKAEVLAWLGLPADTRMVSEF
;
A
#
# COMPACT_ATOMS: atom_id res chain seq x y z
N MET A 1 4.52 13.82 20.02
CA MET A 1 5.09 12.89 19.02
C MET A 1 3.96 12.52 18.09
N THR A 2 4.08 12.79 16.80
CA THR A 2 3.07 12.37 15.82
C THR A 2 3.25 10.87 15.59
N MET A 3 2.19 10.08 15.78
CA MET A 3 2.23 8.63 15.55
C MET A 3 1.75 8.37 14.13
N LEU A 4 2.63 7.85 13.26
CA LEU A 4 2.22 7.39 11.93
C LEU A 4 1.41 6.09 12.11
N ILE A 5 0.15 6.11 11.67
CA ILE A 5 -0.71 4.93 11.66
C ILE A 5 -0.58 4.28 10.30
N ARG A 6 -0.07 3.06 10.26
CA ARG A 6 0.23 2.33 9.02
C ARG A 6 -1.00 1.67 8.42
N SER A 7 -1.08 1.63 7.09
CA SER A 7 -2.06 0.80 6.36
C SER A 7 -1.64 -0.69 6.40
N PRO A 8 -2.55 -1.63 6.10
CA PRO A 8 -2.17 -3.01 5.80
C PRO A 8 -1.07 -3.11 4.74
N GLU A 9 -1.13 -2.29 3.69
CA GLU A 9 -0.16 -2.27 2.60
C GLU A 9 1.23 -1.83 3.06
N ASP A 10 1.35 -0.81 3.92
CA ASP A 10 2.62 -0.42 4.54
C ASP A 10 3.25 -1.58 5.32
N ILE A 11 2.42 -2.33 6.04
CA ILE A 11 2.86 -3.48 6.81
C ILE A 11 3.32 -4.61 5.87
N PHE A 12 2.58 -4.87 4.80
CA PHE A 12 2.98 -5.88 3.80
C PHE A 12 4.32 -5.53 3.15
N ARG A 13 4.51 -4.27 2.74
CA ARG A 13 5.78 -3.80 2.14
C ARG A 13 6.95 -3.94 3.10
N ALA A 14 6.76 -3.53 4.35
CA ALA A 14 7.83 -3.48 5.36
C ALA A 14 8.17 -4.86 5.95
N GLU A 15 7.15 -5.70 6.19
CA GLU A 15 7.31 -6.91 7.01
C GLU A 15 7.11 -8.22 6.23
N GLY A 16 6.49 -8.17 5.04
CA GLY A 16 6.36 -9.34 4.17
C GLY A 16 5.55 -10.50 4.77
N LYS A 17 4.58 -10.19 5.65
CA LYS A 17 3.83 -11.19 6.42
C LYS A 17 2.35 -10.87 6.52
N ASP A 18 1.58 -11.87 6.90
CA ASP A 18 0.13 -11.75 7.10
C ASP A 18 -0.21 -10.70 8.17
N VAL A 19 -1.35 -10.03 7.98
CA VAL A 19 -1.84 -8.99 8.89
C VAL A 19 -3.09 -9.49 9.59
N TYR A 20 -3.00 -9.63 10.91
CA TYR A 20 -4.16 -9.85 11.78
C TYR A 20 -4.58 -8.53 12.40
N PHE A 21 -5.89 -8.27 12.43
CA PHE A 21 -6.43 -7.10 13.10
C PHE A 21 -7.81 -7.35 13.68
N LEU A 22 -8.12 -6.67 14.78
CA LEU A 22 -9.46 -6.59 15.32
C LEU A 22 -10.21 -5.42 14.70
N HIS A 23 -11.40 -5.70 14.19
CA HIS A 23 -12.37 -4.69 13.83
C HIS A 23 -13.42 -4.61 14.94
N PHE A 24 -13.63 -3.41 15.49
CA PHE A 24 -14.59 -3.18 16.57
C PHE A 24 -15.93 -2.71 15.98
N HIS A 25 -17.00 -3.40 16.35
CA HIS A 25 -18.35 -3.06 15.92
C HIS A 25 -18.85 -1.81 16.66
N GLY A 26 -19.84 -1.13 16.06
CA GLY A 26 -20.39 0.09 16.64
C GLY A 26 -19.51 1.33 16.44
N TRP A 27 -18.78 1.43 15.33
CA TRP A 27 -17.96 2.59 14.97
C TRP A 27 -18.71 3.94 14.97
N GLN A 28 -20.05 3.91 14.88
CA GLN A 28 -20.91 5.09 15.03
C GLN A 28 -20.94 5.64 16.47
N GLU A 29 -20.52 4.83 17.46
CA GLU A 29 -20.38 5.16 18.87
C GLU A 29 -18.91 5.05 19.27
N VAL A 30 -18.10 6.00 18.79
CA VAL A 30 -16.63 6.03 18.89
C VAL A 30 -16.12 5.68 20.29
N ASP A 31 -16.74 6.20 21.35
CA ASP A 31 -16.34 5.95 22.74
C ASP A 31 -16.42 4.46 23.13
N LYS A 32 -17.41 3.71 22.62
CA LYS A 32 -17.57 2.28 22.93
C LYS A 32 -16.58 1.41 22.17
N ALA A 33 -16.30 1.75 20.91
CA ALA A 33 -15.27 1.08 20.12
C ALA A 33 -13.90 1.28 20.76
N GLU A 34 -13.62 2.51 21.21
CA GLU A 34 -12.39 2.87 21.91
C GLU A 34 -12.24 2.14 23.25
N GLN A 35 -13.30 2.07 24.06
CA GLN A 35 -13.30 1.30 25.30
C GLN A 35 -13.00 -0.18 25.05
N THR A 36 -13.67 -0.80 24.08
CA THR A 36 -13.45 -2.22 23.75
C THR A 36 -12.04 -2.46 23.25
N ARG A 37 -11.49 -1.53 22.46
CA ARG A 37 -10.11 -1.57 21.98
C ARG A 37 -9.12 -1.52 23.15
N GLN A 38 -9.34 -0.63 24.11
CA GLN A 38 -8.51 -0.54 25.31
C GLN A 38 -8.58 -1.82 26.14
N GLU A 39 -9.76 -2.39 26.35
CA GLU A 39 -9.94 -3.68 27.04
C GLU A 39 -9.15 -4.81 26.35
N MET A 40 -9.15 -4.85 25.01
CA MET A 40 -8.38 -5.83 24.26
C MET A 40 -6.87 -5.60 24.37
N GLN A 41 -6.41 -4.35 24.32
CA GLN A 41 -5.00 -4.02 24.53
C GLN A 41 -4.52 -4.44 25.92
N ASP A 42 -5.34 -4.18 26.95
CA ASP A 42 -5.05 -4.60 28.32
C ASP A 42 -4.99 -6.12 28.43
N TRP A 43 -5.91 -6.83 27.76
CA TRP A 43 -5.88 -8.30 27.71
C TRP A 43 -4.60 -8.82 27.05
N PHE A 44 -4.19 -8.27 25.91
CA PHE A 44 -2.93 -8.64 25.26
C PHE A 44 -1.73 -8.35 26.15
N ALA A 45 -1.68 -7.19 26.80
CA ALA A 45 -0.58 -6.84 27.70
C ALA A 45 -0.48 -7.79 28.90
N GLN A 46 -1.60 -8.30 29.41
CA GLN A 46 -1.62 -9.21 30.57
C GLN A 46 -1.36 -10.67 30.20
N ASN A 47 -1.88 -11.14 29.06
CA ASN A 47 -1.89 -12.57 28.71
C ASN A 47 -0.85 -12.93 27.64
N LEU A 48 -0.47 -11.98 26.79
CA LEU A 48 0.46 -12.13 25.68
C LEU A 48 1.43 -10.93 25.62
N PRO A 49 2.23 -10.67 26.68
CA PRO A 49 3.01 -9.43 26.82
C PRO A 49 4.08 -9.21 25.74
N CYS A 50 4.45 -10.26 25.01
CA CYS A 50 5.41 -10.18 23.90
C CYS A 50 4.75 -9.91 22.54
N THR A 51 3.42 -9.92 22.46
CA THR A 51 2.67 -9.66 21.23
C THR A 51 2.58 -8.15 21.01
N ARG A 52 3.07 -7.67 19.86
CA ARG A 52 2.95 -6.25 19.50
C ARG A 52 1.52 -5.96 19.04
N THR A 53 0.94 -4.88 19.57
CA THR A 53 -0.31 -4.32 19.07
C THR A 53 -0.11 -2.87 18.63
N GLU A 54 -0.75 -2.45 17.55
CA GLU A 54 -0.72 -1.07 17.08
C GLU A 54 -2.04 -0.71 16.38
N LEU A 55 -2.36 0.59 16.32
CA LEU A 55 -3.47 1.06 15.49
C LEU A 55 -3.16 0.80 14.02
N ILE A 56 -4.18 0.47 13.24
CA ILE A 56 -4.06 0.27 11.80
C ILE A 56 -5.02 1.20 11.05
N ALA A 57 -4.52 1.79 9.98
CA ALA A 57 -5.27 2.67 9.10
C ALA A 57 -6.11 1.86 8.09
N PRO A 58 -7.06 2.48 7.39
CA PRO A 58 -7.73 1.89 6.23
C PRO A 58 -6.76 1.38 5.18
N SER A 59 -7.15 0.28 4.52
CA SER A 59 -6.47 -0.23 3.33
C SER A 59 -6.53 0.80 2.21
N GLU A 60 -5.36 1.06 1.62
CA GLU A 60 -5.18 1.95 0.46
C GLU A 60 -5.98 1.46 -0.75
N ALA A 61 -6.11 0.13 -0.91
CA ALA A 61 -6.68 -0.48 -2.10
C ALA A 61 -8.16 -0.88 -1.98
N SER A 62 -8.66 -1.13 -0.77
CA SER A 62 -10.00 -1.71 -0.57
C SER A 62 -10.94 -0.87 0.29
N GLY A 63 -10.41 0.11 1.04
CA GLY A 63 -11.18 0.81 2.06
C GLY A 63 -11.69 -0.12 3.20
N PHE A 64 -11.27 -1.40 3.23
CA PHE A 64 -11.85 -2.45 4.08
C PHE A 64 -11.51 -2.35 5.58
N VAL A 65 -10.94 -1.22 6.04
CA VAL A 65 -11.02 -0.81 7.45
C VAL A 65 -11.83 0.48 7.48
N MET A 66 -13.16 0.36 7.43
CA MET A 66 -14.07 1.50 7.40
C MET A 66 -14.03 2.26 8.74
N GLY A 67 -13.93 3.59 8.71
CA GLY A 67 -14.24 4.45 9.86
C GLY A 67 -13.08 5.14 10.59
N GLY A 68 -11.86 5.15 10.03
CA GLY A 68 -10.67 5.74 10.67
C GLY A 68 -9.80 4.70 11.38
N PRO A 69 -8.84 5.09 12.24
CA PRO A 69 -7.95 4.16 12.94
C PRO A 69 -8.67 3.45 14.10
N VAL A 70 -9.78 2.77 13.80
CA VAL A 70 -10.52 1.97 14.77
C VAL A 70 -9.98 0.54 14.87
N GLY A 71 -9.25 0.07 13.86
CA GLY A 71 -8.66 -1.27 13.88
C GLY A 71 -7.47 -1.38 14.83
N LEU A 72 -7.32 -2.55 15.46
CA LEU A 72 -6.14 -2.90 16.24
C LEU A 72 -5.40 -4.02 15.54
N ARG A 73 -4.24 -3.74 14.94
CA ARG A 73 -3.35 -4.78 14.44
C ARG A 73 -2.75 -5.56 15.61
N ILE A 74 -2.62 -6.86 15.40
CA ILE A 74 -1.93 -7.77 16.31
C ILE A 74 -0.83 -8.52 15.54
N ASP A 75 0.38 -8.51 16.07
CA ASP A 75 1.52 -9.26 15.53
C ASP A 75 1.67 -10.60 16.25
N PHE A 76 0.82 -11.57 15.89
CA PHE A 76 0.79 -12.86 16.56
C PHE A 76 2.05 -13.69 16.30
N SER A 77 2.58 -14.30 17.35
CA SER A 77 3.33 -15.56 17.22
C SER A 77 2.35 -16.72 17.03
N GLU A 78 2.82 -17.89 16.57
CA GLU A 78 1.98 -19.09 16.45
C GLU A 78 1.28 -19.44 17.78
N GLN A 79 2.02 -19.37 18.89
CA GLN A 79 1.48 -19.63 20.23
C GLN A 79 0.48 -18.55 20.66
N GLY A 80 0.77 -17.28 20.36
CA GLY A 80 -0.13 -16.18 20.67
C GLY A 80 -1.44 -16.24 19.90
N LEU A 81 -1.39 -16.64 18.62
CA LEU A 81 -2.58 -16.85 17.81
C LEU A 81 -3.41 -18.00 18.38
N ALA A 82 -2.79 -19.13 18.70
CA ALA A 82 -3.50 -20.27 19.29
C ALA A 82 -4.20 -19.91 20.61
N ALA A 83 -3.50 -19.20 21.51
CA ALA A 83 -4.07 -18.74 22.77
C ALA A 83 -5.20 -17.73 22.59
N PHE A 84 -5.10 -16.86 21.57
CA PHE A 84 -6.17 -15.93 21.23
C PHE A 84 -7.40 -16.66 20.70
N CYS A 85 -7.24 -17.56 19.71
CA CYS A 85 -8.33 -18.32 19.14
C CYS A 85 -9.04 -19.19 20.20
N GLU A 86 -8.29 -19.86 21.08
CA GLU A 86 -8.86 -20.66 22.18
C GLU A 86 -9.73 -19.82 23.13
N ARG A 87 -9.31 -18.58 23.41
CA ARG A 87 -10.01 -17.71 24.34
C ARG A 87 -11.20 -16.99 23.72
N TRP A 88 -11.04 -16.52 22.48
CA TRP A 88 -11.90 -15.48 21.90
C TRP A 88 -12.67 -15.93 20.68
N GLU A 89 -12.37 -17.07 20.06
CA GLU A 89 -13.02 -17.49 18.82
C GLU A 89 -13.75 -18.81 18.97
N GLU A 90 -14.87 -18.94 18.26
CA GLU A 90 -15.53 -20.22 18.09
C GLU A 90 -14.74 -21.09 17.09
N PRO A 91 -14.22 -22.27 17.50
CA PRO A 91 -13.29 -23.05 16.68
C PRO A 91 -13.83 -23.47 15.30
N ALA A 92 -15.14 -23.67 15.18
CA ALA A 92 -15.76 -24.12 13.94
C ALA A 92 -15.92 -23.00 12.90
N THR A 93 -15.97 -21.74 13.35
CA THR A 93 -16.34 -20.60 12.49
C THR A 93 -15.32 -19.48 12.44
N GLY A 94 -14.39 -19.42 13.41
CA GLY A 94 -13.47 -18.30 13.59
C GLY A 94 -14.16 -16.99 13.99
N LYS A 95 -15.45 -17.05 14.37
CA LYS A 95 -16.18 -15.87 14.85
C LYS A 95 -15.78 -15.56 16.28
N SER A 96 -15.64 -14.29 16.59
CA SER A 96 -15.43 -13.87 17.98
C SER A 96 -16.61 -14.30 18.86
N LEU A 97 -16.29 -14.84 20.04
CA LEU A 97 -17.23 -15.13 21.11
C LEU A 97 -17.79 -13.83 21.73
N ASP A 98 -16.99 -12.76 21.73
CA ASP A 98 -17.45 -11.41 22.09
C ASP A 98 -17.96 -10.68 20.83
N PRO A 99 -19.25 -10.31 20.77
CA PRO A 99 -19.83 -9.70 19.57
C PRO A 99 -19.39 -8.25 19.34
N ARG A 100 -18.59 -7.66 20.23
CA ARG A 100 -18.11 -6.28 20.09
C ARG A 100 -16.96 -6.15 19.11
N PHE A 101 -16.27 -7.24 18.75
CA PHE A 101 -15.19 -7.21 17.77
C PHE A 101 -15.13 -8.48 16.93
N GLN A 102 -14.46 -8.43 15.79
CA GLN A 102 -14.10 -9.59 14.98
C GLN A 102 -12.61 -9.52 14.63
N CYS A 103 -11.88 -10.63 14.78
CA CYS A 103 -10.52 -10.74 14.25
C CYS A 103 -10.57 -11.10 12.77
N PHE A 104 -9.80 -10.39 11.95
CA PHE A 104 -9.67 -10.62 10.52
C PHE A 104 -8.21 -10.90 10.16
N LEU A 105 -8.04 -11.72 9.13
CA LEU A 105 -6.77 -12.03 8.50
C LEU A 105 -6.74 -11.43 7.09
N MET A 106 -5.72 -10.65 6.80
CA MET A 106 -5.36 -10.28 5.43
C MET A 106 -4.06 -11.01 5.03
N PRO A 107 -4.15 -12.04 4.18
CA PRO A 107 -2.98 -12.80 3.76
C PRO A 107 -2.04 -11.97 2.87
N TYR A 108 -0.75 -12.00 3.19
CA TYR A 108 0.30 -11.35 2.40
C TYR A 108 0.33 -11.86 0.97
N ALA A 109 0.17 -13.18 0.78
CA ALA A 109 0.20 -13.80 -0.54
C ALA A 109 -0.85 -13.20 -1.50
N ASN A 110 -2.03 -12.87 -0.98
CA ASN A 110 -3.11 -12.28 -1.78
C ASN A 110 -2.76 -10.85 -2.23
N TRP A 111 -2.19 -10.06 -1.33
CA TRP A 111 -1.72 -8.71 -1.67
C TRP A 111 -0.54 -8.78 -2.65
N PHE A 112 0.44 -9.65 -2.40
CA PHE A 112 1.63 -9.79 -3.24
C PHE A 112 1.28 -10.19 -4.67
N ALA A 113 0.40 -11.18 -4.83
CA ALA A 113 -0.08 -11.63 -6.14
C ALA A 113 -0.79 -10.53 -6.94
N LYS A 114 -1.38 -9.53 -6.27
CA LYS A 114 -2.10 -8.43 -6.94
C LYS A 114 -1.24 -7.18 -7.15
N HIS A 115 -0.35 -6.87 -6.21
CA HIS A 115 0.34 -5.57 -6.12
C HIS A 115 1.83 -5.72 -5.86
N GLY A 116 2.23 -6.58 -4.93
CA GLY A 116 3.62 -6.65 -4.47
C GLY A 116 4.61 -7.34 -5.40
N HIS A 117 4.18 -8.01 -6.48
CA HIS A 117 5.07 -8.82 -7.32
C HIS A 117 5.74 -8.04 -8.47
N PHE A 118 5.39 -6.78 -8.69
CA PHE A 118 5.95 -5.99 -9.80
C PHE A 118 7.33 -5.44 -9.45
N VAL A 119 8.35 -5.86 -10.21
CA VAL A 119 9.75 -5.52 -9.97
C VAL A 119 10.19 -4.39 -10.91
N PRO A 120 10.59 -3.22 -10.40
CA PRO A 120 10.98 -2.10 -11.24
C PRO A 120 12.30 -2.37 -11.98
N THR A 121 12.53 -1.60 -13.05
CA THR A 121 13.78 -1.58 -13.81
C THR A 121 14.24 -0.14 -14.09
N LEU A 122 15.55 0.03 -14.28
CA LEU A 122 16.18 1.26 -14.81
C LEU A 122 16.31 1.22 -16.34
N ASN A 123 15.91 0.13 -16.99
CA ASN A 123 15.93 0.04 -18.45
C ASN A 123 14.79 0.86 -19.03
N LYS A 124 15.03 1.46 -20.20
CA LYS A 124 13.97 2.11 -20.99
C LYS A 124 12.88 1.08 -21.33
N PRO A 125 11.58 1.41 -21.18
CA PRO A 125 10.50 0.53 -21.58
C PRO A 125 10.58 0.14 -23.07
N GLU A 126 10.33 -1.14 -23.36
CA GLU A 126 10.30 -1.67 -24.73
C GLU A 126 9.01 -1.29 -25.49
N HIS A 127 7.97 -0.94 -24.75
CA HIS A 127 6.66 -0.53 -25.26
C HIS A 127 5.98 0.47 -24.32
N VAL A 128 5.02 1.21 -24.87
CA VAL A 128 4.13 2.07 -24.08
C VAL A 128 3.00 1.23 -23.50
N GLY A 129 2.67 1.45 -22.23
CA GLY A 129 1.56 0.79 -21.55
C GLY A 129 1.29 1.41 -20.19
N PRO A 130 0.24 0.94 -19.47
CA PRO A 130 0.02 1.33 -18.09
C PRO A 130 1.25 1.05 -17.26
N ALA A 131 1.71 2.06 -16.52
CA ALA A 131 2.99 2.02 -15.85
C ALA A 131 2.96 2.76 -14.51
N VAL A 132 3.88 2.41 -13.63
CA VAL A 132 4.26 3.20 -12.46
C VAL A 132 5.72 3.58 -12.61
N TRP A 133 6.06 4.82 -12.27
CA TRP A 133 7.42 5.32 -12.35
C TRP A 133 7.81 6.17 -11.14
N ILE A 134 9.09 6.20 -10.82
CA ILE A 134 9.70 6.96 -9.73
C ILE A 134 10.96 7.63 -10.28
N ASP A 135 11.05 8.95 -10.14
CA ASP A 135 12.23 9.72 -10.50
C ASP A 135 13.26 9.66 -9.36
N THR A 136 14.43 9.10 -9.64
CA THR A 136 15.47 8.88 -8.64
C THR A 136 16.82 9.45 -9.11
N PRO A 137 17.79 9.63 -8.20
CA PRO A 137 19.16 9.97 -8.58
C PRO A 137 19.85 8.95 -9.50
N LEU A 138 19.33 7.72 -9.60
CA LEU A 138 19.84 6.69 -10.51
C LEU A 138 19.19 6.73 -11.90
N GLY A 139 18.19 7.59 -12.09
CA GLY A 139 17.34 7.63 -13.27
C GLY A 139 15.89 7.28 -12.95
N LEU A 140 15.10 7.06 -14.00
CA LEU A 140 13.69 6.69 -13.88
C LEU A 140 13.54 5.19 -13.62
N LEU A 141 13.09 4.86 -12.42
CA LEU A 141 12.61 3.52 -12.11
C LEU A 141 11.23 3.36 -12.68
N THR A 142 10.98 2.29 -13.41
CA THR A 142 9.69 2.04 -14.03
C THR A 142 9.30 0.58 -13.95
N HIS A 143 7.99 0.32 -13.95
CA HIS A 143 7.43 -0.96 -14.34
C HIS A 143 6.25 -0.71 -15.28
N VAL A 144 6.28 -1.33 -16.45
CA VAL A 144 5.24 -1.22 -17.48
C VAL A 144 4.57 -2.59 -17.63
N LEU A 145 3.23 -2.61 -17.60
CA LEU A 145 2.49 -3.85 -17.82
C LEU A 145 2.78 -4.44 -19.20
N SER A 146 2.83 -5.77 -19.29
CA SER A 146 3.01 -6.45 -20.57
C SER A 146 1.87 -6.09 -21.54
N PRO A 147 2.10 -6.12 -22.87
CA PRO A 147 1.08 -5.75 -23.86
C PRO A 147 -0.21 -6.58 -23.76
N GLN A 148 -0.14 -7.83 -23.27
CA GLN A 148 -1.31 -8.68 -23.07
C GLN A 148 -2.17 -8.19 -21.90
N VAL A 149 -1.56 -7.81 -20.79
CA VAL A 149 -2.27 -7.33 -19.58
C VAL A 149 -2.78 -5.91 -19.80
N ALA A 150 -1.99 -5.05 -20.44
CA ALA A 150 -2.35 -3.66 -20.76
C ALA A 150 -3.64 -3.52 -21.59
N LYS A 151 -4.05 -4.56 -22.33
CA LYS A 151 -5.32 -4.58 -23.07
C LYS A 151 -6.55 -4.72 -22.17
N GLN A 152 -6.37 -5.17 -20.93
CA GLN A 152 -7.46 -5.52 -20.01
C GLN A 152 -7.61 -4.53 -18.86
N THR A 153 -6.58 -3.71 -18.61
CA THR A 153 -6.59 -2.71 -17.53
C THR A 153 -6.07 -1.38 -18.05
N PRO A 154 -6.79 -0.28 -17.79
CA PRO A 154 -6.35 1.04 -18.20
C PRO A 154 -5.22 1.59 -17.33
N GLU A 155 -5.01 1.01 -16.15
CA GLU A 155 -4.02 1.47 -15.17
C GLU A 155 -3.20 0.31 -14.60
N HIS A 156 -2.05 0.68 -14.03
CA HIS A 156 -1.19 -0.25 -13.34
C HIS A 156 -1.71 -0.52 -11.91
N PRO A 157 -1.88 -1.78 -11.48
CA PRO A 157 -2.50 -2.10 -10.19
C PRO A 157 -1.59 -1.86 -8.98
N ALA A 158 -0.28 -1.76 -9.17
CA ALA A 158 0.67 -1.43 -8.10
C ALA A 158 0.63 0.05 -7.72
N HIS A 159 0.94 0.33 -6.46
CA HIS A 159 1.36 1.62 -5.96
C HIS A 159 2.86 1.84 -6.17
N TYR A 160 3.32 3.09 -6.19
CA TYR A 160 4.75 3.38 -6.36
C TYR A 160 5.59 2.82 -5.20
N LEU A 161 5.04 2.77 -3.98
CA LEU A 161 5.67 2.13 -2.82
C LEU A 161 5.85 0.62 -2.99
N ASP A 162 5.01 -0.04 -3.81
CA ASP A 162 5.15 -1.46 -4.11
C ASP A 162 6.37 -1.70 -5.02
N LEU A 163 6.67 -0.77 -5.93
CA LEU A 163 7.92 -0.79 -6.68
C LEU A 163 9.10 -0.44 -5.77
N TRP A 164 8.94 0.56 -4.90
CA TRP A 164 10.00 1.04 -4.02
C TRP A 164 10.55 -0.06 -3.10
N MET A 165 9.69 -0.91 -2.55
CA MET A 165 10.13 -2.02 -1.68
C MET A 165 11.07 -3.02 -2.39
N HIS A 166 11.00 -3.12 -3.72
CA HIS A 166 11.97 -3.87 -4.52
C HIS A 166 13.17 -3.02 -4.91
N ALA A 167 12.94 -1.77 -5.28
CA ALA A 167 13.99 -0.84 -5.69
C ALA A 167 15.11 -0.73 -4.65
N VAL A 168 14.77 -0.57 -3.37
CA VAL A 168 15.77 -0.45 -2.29
C VAL A 168 16.58 -1.73 -2.03
N LYS A 169 16.07 -2.88 -2.49
CA LYS A 169 16.79 -4.17 -2.44
C LYS A 169 17.70 -4.34 -3.65
N LEU A 170 17.23 -3.93 -4.83
CA LEU A 170 17.98 -4.00 -6.09
C LEU A 170 19.11 -2.97 -6.15
N TRP A 171 18.85 -1.76 -5.63
CA TRP A 171 19.79 -0.64 -5.63
C TRP A 171 19.93 -0.08 -4.21
N PRO A 172 20.84 -0.63 -3.39
CA PRO A 172 21.02 -0.21 -1.99
C PRO A 172 21.31 1.29 -1.79
N ALA A 173 21.85 1.97 -2.82
CA ALA A 173 22.05 3.43 -2.79
C ALA A 173 20.76 4.22 -2.58
N LEU A 174 19.59 3.64 -2.87
CA LEU A 174 18.29 4.25 -2.67
C LEU A 174 17.75 4.12 -1.22
N GLN A 175 18.35 3.26 -0.37
CA GLN A 175 17.83 2.99 0.98
C GLN A 175 17.80 4.22 1.90
N ALA A 176 18.67 5.20 1.66
CA ALA A 176 18.72 6.43 2.45
C ALA A 176 17.70 7.49 2.00
N LEU A 177 16.99 7.24 0.90
CA LEU A 177 15.99 8.16 0.36
C LEU A 177 14.62 7.84 0.92
N ASP A 178 13.82 8.89 1.09
CA ASP A 178 12.39 8.78 1.37
C ASP A 178 11.62 8.78 0.05
N ALA A 179 10.80 7.75 -0.18
CA ALA A 179 10.06 7.58 -1.42
C ALA A 179 8.98 8.67 -1.60
N ASP A 180 8.36 9.10 -0.49
CA ASP A 180 7.37 10.18 -0.49
C ASP A 180 8.00 11.55 -0.81
N ALA A 181 9.32 11.65 -0.71
CA ALA A 181 10.07 12.86 -1.08
C ALA A 181 10.55 12.86 -2.54
N LEU A 182 10.20 11.84 -3.32
CA LEU A 182 10.53 11.74 -4.75
C LEU A 182 9.33 12.06 -5.62
N THR A 183 9.58 12.54 -6.83
CA THR A 183 8.54 12.62 -7.85
C THR A 183 8.24 11.21 -8.37
N TYR A 184 6.97 10.84 -8.37
CA TYR A 184 6.49 9.58 -8.93
C TYR A 184 5.22 9.82 -9.73
N GLY A 185 4.83 8.83 -10.53
CA GLY A 185 3.60 8.93 -11.29
C GLY A 185 3.17 7.63 -11.93
N ARG A 186 2.09 7.74 -12.69
CA ARG A 186 1.45 6.63 -13.38
C ARG A 186 1.13 7.02 -14.81
N VAL A 187 1.28 6.07 -15.72
CA VAL A 187 0.75 6.16 -17.08
C VAL A 187 -0.59 5.44 -17.12
N LEU A 188 -1.60 6.12 -17.63
CA LEU A 188 -2.96 5.60 -17.78
C LEU A 188 -3.36 5.61 -19.25
N SER A 189 -4.04 4.55 -19.69
CA SER A 189 -4.69 4.57 -21.00
C SER A 189 -6.02 5.31 -20.90
N SER A 190 -6.29 6.21 -21.84
CA SER A 190 -7.59 6.87 -21.96
C SER A 190 -8.00 6.96 -23.42
N PRO A 191 -9.20 6.48 -23.79
CA PRO A 191 -9.71 6.64 -25.15
C PRO A 191 -10.05 8.10 -25.50
N GLU A 192 -10.13 8.99 -24.50
CA GLU A 192 -10.44 10.41 -24.68
C GLU A 192 -9.20 11.25 -25.03
N GLU A 193 -8.01 10.72 -24.73
CA GLU A 193 -6.75 11.42 -25.00
C GLU A 193 -6.30 11.13 -26.45
N PRO A 194 -5.90 12.15 -27.24
CA PRO A 194 -5.47 11.96 -28.63
C PRO A 194 -4.32 10.95 -28.79
N SER A 195 -3.43 10.88 -27.79
CA SER A 195 -2.33 9.92 -27.77
C SER A 195 -2.75 8.52 -27.33
N GLY A 196 -3.96 8.36 -26.78
CA GLY A 196 -4.43 7.17 -26.08
C GLY A 196 -3.93 7.07 -24.63
N TRP A 197 -3.11 8.03 -24.18
CA TRP A 197 -2.43 8.01 -22.88
C TRP A 197 -2.45 9.37 -22.21
N TRP A 198 -2.38 9.36 -20.88
CA TRP A 198 -2.00 10.52 -20.07
C TRP A 198 -1.20 10.07 -18.87
N VAL A 199 -0.51 11.03 -18.25
CA VAL A 199 0.32 10.79 -17.07
C VAL A 199 -0.25 11.55 -15.89
N MET A 200 -0.48 10.83 -14.80
CA MET A 200 -0.75 11.41 -13.50
C MET A 200 0.54 11.37 -12.69
N TYR A 201 0.88 12.44 -11.97
CA TYR A 201 2.12 12.49 -11.21
C TYR A 201 1.97 13.28 -9.91
N SER A 202 2.77 12.96 -8.92
CA SER A 202 2.82 13.64 -7.63
C SER A 202 3.98 14.62 -7.62
N ASP A 203 3.65 15.91 -7.49
CA ASP A 203 4.61 16.97 -7.17
C ASP A 203 4.87 16.95 -5.65
N VAL A 204 6.13 16.86 -5.24
CA VAL A 204 6.50 17.02 -3.83
C VAL A 204 6.46 18.52 -3.53
N TYR A 205 5.79 18.95 -2.46
CA TYR A 205 5.63 20.39 -2.11
C TYR A 205 6.92 21.21 -2.12
N SER A 206 8.08 20.56 -1.94
CA SER A 206 9.40 21.18 -1.91
C SER A 206 10.07 21.34 -3.27
N THR A 207 9.59 20.72 -4.35
CA THR A 207 10.22 20.79 -5.68
C THR A 207 9.18 20.66 -6.78
N SER A 208 8.96 21.74 -7.54
CA SER A 208 8.09 21.71 -8.71
C SER A 208 8.71 20.84 -9.81
N PHE A 209 7.98 19.86 -10.31
CA PHE A 209 8.40 19.08 -11.47
C PHE A 209 8.36 19.95 -12.73
N ASP A 210 9.54 20.39 -13.16
CA ASP A 210 9.67 21.39 -14.23
C ASP A 210 9.35 20.82 -15.61
N ALA A 211 9.16 21.72 -16.58
CA ALA A 211 8.77 21.36 -17.94
C ALA A 211 9.84 20.56 -18.69
N VAL A 212 11.13 20.77 -18.39
CA VAL A 212 12.22 20.03 -19.03
C VAL A 212 12.21 18.59 -18.54
N ARG A 213 12.12 18.39 -17.23
CA ARG A 213 12.09 17.04 -16.64
C ARG A 213 10.84 16.27 -17.05
N LYS A 214 9.68 16.93 -17.13
CA LYS A 214 8.45 16.35 -17.69
C LYS A 214 8.65 15.81 -19.11
N ALA A 215 9.26 16.59 -20.00
CA ALA A 215 9.54 16.17 -21.37
C ALA A 215 10.50 14.97 -21.42
N GLU A 216 11.52 14.95 -20.55
CA GLU A 216 12.44 13.81 -20.42
C GLU A 216 11.72 12.53 -19.98
N VAL A 217 10.81 12.63 -19.00
CA VAL A 217 10.00 11.48 -18.54
C VAL A 217 9.10 10.95 -19.65
N LEU A 218 8.40 11.82 -20.38
CA LEU A 218 7.58 11.40 -21.52
C LEU A 218 8.43 10.68 -22.59
N ALA A 219 9.56 11.28 -22.98
CA ALA A 219 10.47 10.69 -23.96
C ALA A 219 11.07 9.35 -23.49
N TRP A 220 11.34 9.21 -22.19
CA TRP A 220 11.79 7.97 -21.58
C TRP A 220 10.72 6.89 -21.64
N LEU A 221 9.48 7.22 -21.28
CA LEU A 221 8.33 6.31 -21.31
C LEU A 221 7.86 5.98 -22.73
N GLY A 222 8.44 6.61 -23.76
CA GLY A 222 8.05 6.42 -25.16
C GLY A 222 6.73 7.11 -25.53
N LEU A 223 6.30 8.09 -24.72
CA LEU A 223 5.08 8.85 -24.93
C LEU A 223 5.32 10.06 -25.85
N PRO A 224 4.32 10.48 -26.64
CA PRO A 224 4.35 11.74 -27.37
C PRO A 224 4.65 12.95 -26.46
N ALA A 225 5.34 13.95 -27.00
CA ALA A 225 5.72 15.15 -26.23
C ALA A 225 4.52 16.03 -25.83
N ASP A 226 3.39 15.87 -26.52
CA ASP A 226 2.11 16.52 -26.23
C ASP A 226 1.20 15.67 -25.34
N THR A 227 1.65 14.49 -24.86
CA THR A 227 0.91 13.70 -23.87
C THR A 227 0.66 14.53 -22.63
N ARG A 228 -0.62 14.60 -22.25
CA ARG A 228 -1.06 15.36 -21.07
C ARG A 228 -0.44 14.80 -19.80
N MET A 229 0.14 15.68 -18.99
CA MET A 229 0.59 15.39 -17.62
C MET A 229 -0.21 16.22 -16.62
N VAL A 230 -0.72 15.58 -15.57
CA VAL A 230 -1.55 16.22 -14.55
C VAL A 230 -1.01 15.90 -13.16
N SER A 231 -0.86 16.94 -12.33
CA SER A 231 -0.51 16.79 -10.91
C SER A 231 -1.69 16.20 -10.13
N GLU A 232 -1.43 15.31 -9.19
CA GLU A 232 -2.44 14.81 -8.23
C GLU A 232 -2.91 15.90 -7.24
N PHE A 233 -2.17 17.01 -7.12
CA PHE A 233 -2.48 18.17 -6.28
C PHE A 233 -2.82 19.42 -7.08
#